data_AF-X0Z519-F1
#
_entry.id   AF-X0Z519-F1
#
_cell.length_a   1.000
_cell.length_b   1.000
_cell.length_c   1.000
_cell.angle_alpha   90.00
_cell.angle_beta   90.00
_cell.angle_gamma   90.00
#
_symmetry.space_group_name_H-M   'P 1'
#
loop_
_entity.id
_entity.type
_entity.pdbx_description
1 polymer ?
#
loop_
_entity_poly.entity_id
_entity_poly.type
_entity_poly.pdbx_seq_one_letter_code
_entity_poly.pdbx_strand_id
1 'polypeptide(L)'
;MIFLQSYQITTGYAVKIYKTYGNKAIEKLKENPYRLVDDVFGIGFKIADRIAQNLGIESTSPTRIKAGIKYILNELANQGHCYALNDEIINRGSELLEVEEPLVEKALSILRNNREV
;
A
#
# COMPACT_ATOMS: atom_id res chain seq x y z
N MET A 1 22.00 -2.70 -9.25
CA MET A 1 21.23 -1.50 -9.63
C MET A 1 20.31 -1.70 -10.83
N ILE A 2 20.68 -2.52 -11.83
CA ILE A 2 19.90 -2.74 -13.07
C ILE A 2 18.49 -3.33 -12.84
N PHE A 3 18.30 -4.14 -11.79
CA PHE A 3 17.06 -4.89 -11.60
C PHE A 3 15.83 -4.05 -11.22
N LEU A 4 15.99 -2.99 -10.40
CA LEU A 4 14.86 -2.13 -10.01
C LEU A 4 14.38 -1.26 -11.17
N GLN A 5 15.28 -0.89 -12.09
CA GLN A 5 14.91 -0.19 -13.33
C GLN A 5 14.08 -1.09 -14.25
N SER A 6 14.30 -2.41 -14.24
CA SER A 6 13.48 -3.37 -15.02
C SER A 6 12.02 -3.43 -14.57
N TYR A 7 11.71 -3.01 -13.33
CA TYR A 7 10.34 -2.90 -12.81
C TYR A 7 9.77 -1.48 -12.92
N GLN A 8 10.32 -0.66 -13.82
CA GLN A 8 9.95 0.75 -14.01
C GLN A 8 9.96 1.58 -12.71
N ILE A 9 10.82 1.21 -11.76
CA ILE A 9 11.03 1.98 -10.54
C ILE A 9 12.02 3.09 -10.88
N THR A 10 11.66 4.35 -10.62
CA THR A 10 12.58 5.46 -10.87
C THR A 10 13.85 5.30 -10.03
N THR A 11 14.98 5.75 -10.58
CA THR A 11 16.30 5.60 -9.93
C THR A 11 16.33 6.18 -8.52
N GLY A 12 15.59 7.27 -8.27
CA GLY A 12 15.46 7.87 -6.93
C GLY A 12 14.83 6.94 -5.90
N TYR A 13 13.71 6.30 -6.23
CA TYR A 13 13.07 5.32 -5.33
C TYR A 13 13.93 4.07 -5.18
N ALA A 14 14.53 3.57 -6.27
CA ALA A 14 15.41 2.41 -6.22
C ALA A 14 16.57 2.58 -5.23
N VAL A 15 17.17 3.78 -5.17
CA VAL A 15 18.23 4.10 -4.20
C VAL A 15 17.69 4.08 -2.77
N LYS A 16 16.52 4.66 -2.49
CA LYS A 16 15.93 4.68 -1.14
C LYS A 16 15.62 3.26 -0.65
N ILE A 17 15.01 2.44 -1.50
CA ILE A 17 14.67 1.05 -1.18
C ILE A 17 15.95 0.26 -0.92
N TYR A 18 16.96 0.41 -1.76
CA TYR A 18 18.25 -0.27 -1.59
C TYR A 18 18.99 0.20 -0.33
N LYS A 19 18.91 1.49 0.04
CA LYS A 19 19.47 1.97 1.31
C LYS A 19 18.78 1.36 2.54
N THR A 20 17.50 1.02 2.43
CA THR A 20 16.70 0.50 3.55
C THR A 20 16.90 -1.02 3.72
N TYR A 21 16.83 -1.79 2.63
CA TYR A 21 16.87 -3.26 2.69
C TYR A 21 18.14 -3.89 2.12
N GLY A 22 19.02 -3.11 1.50
CA GLY A 22 20.24 -3.59 0.85
C GLY A 22 19.95 -4.67 -0.18
N ASN A 23 20.71 -5.76 -0.10
CA ASN A 23 20.59 -6.90 -1.00
C ASN A 23 19.27 -7.67 -0.86
N LYS A 24 18.55 -7.50 0.26
CA LYS A 24 17.24 -8.14 0.50
C LYS A 24 16.06 -7.35 -0.05
N ALA A 25 16.30 -6.21 -0.70
CA ALA A 25 15.24 -5.35 -1.25
C ALA A 25 14.27 -6.13 -2.15
N ILE A 26 14.78 -6.95 -3.07
CA ILE A 26 13.96 -7.70 -4.03
C ILE A 26 13.12 -8.76 -3.32
N GLU A 27 13.73 -9.52 -2.39
CA GLU A 27 13.03 -10.54 -1.62
C GLU A 27 11.88 -9.91 -0.81
N LYS A 28 12.14 -8.79 -0.14
CA LYS A 28 11.14 -8.08 0.65
C LYS A 28 10.04 -7.46 -0.21
N LEU A 29 10.38 -6.92 -1.37
CA LEU A 29 9.42 -6.42 -2.35
C LEU A 29 8.51 -7.52 -2.88
N LYS A 30 9.04 -8.73 -3.12
CA LYS A 30 8.25 -9.89 -3.56
C LYS A 30 7.38 -10.45 -2.43
N GLU A 31 7.86 -10.41 -1.20
CA GLU A 31 7.10 -10.85 -0.02
C GLU A 31 5.92 -9.90 0.26
N ASN A 32 6.18 -8.58 0.33
CA ASN A 32 5.15 -7.58 0.53
C ASN A 32 5.66 -6.17 0.12
N PRO A 33 5.31 -5.66 -1.08
CA PRO A 33 5.77 -4.36 -1.55
C PRO A 33 5.11 -3.19 -0.82
N TYR A 34 3.97 -3.39 -0.14
CA TYR A 34 3.30 -2.34 0.61
C TYR A 34 4.05 -1.97 1.90
N ARG A 35 4.99 -2.82 2.38
CA ARG A 35 5.91 -2.46 3.48
C ARG A 35 6.75 -1.23 3.18
N LEU A 36 6.94 -0.90 1.91
CA LEU A 36 7.63 0.31 1.51
C LEU A 36 7.01 1.59 2.09
N VAL A 37 5.69 1.57 2.34
CA VAL A 37 4.98 2.71 2.90
C VAL A 37 5.42 3.00 4.33
N ASP A 38 5.68 1.96 5.11
CA ASP A 38 6.10 2.07 6.49
C ASP A 38 7.62 2.22 6.63
N ASP A 39 8.39 1.46 5.84
CA ASP A 39 9.83 1.32 6.00
C ASP A 39 10.64 2.40 5.24
N VAL A 40 10.09 3.02 4.19
CA VAL A 40 10.84 3.94 3.31
C VAL A 40 10.25 5.35 3.27
N PHE A 41 10.96 6.31 3.85
CA PHE A 41 10.52 7.70 3.89
C PHE A 41 10.31 8.32 2.50
N GLY A 42 9.10 8.86 2.30
CA GLY A 42 8.67 9.50 1.06
C GLY A 42 8.23 8.52 -0.03
N ILE A 43 7.99 7.26 0.29
CA ILE A 43 7.23 6.34 -0.56
C ILE A 43 5.85 6.18 0.08
N GLY A 44 4.83 6.82 -0.50
CA GLY A 44 3.44 6.63 -0.09
C GLY A 44 2.79 5.44 -0.79
N PHE A 45 1.54 5.13 -0.41
CA PHE A 45 0.76 4.04 -1.00
C PHE A 45 0.69 4.11 -2.52
N LYS A 46 0.40 5.27 -3.13
CA LYS A 46 0.31 5.41 -4.60
C LYS A 46 1.59 4.97 -5.33
N ILE A 47 2.76 5.25 -4.73
CA ILE A 47 4.05 4.86 -5.30
C ILE A 47 4.27 3.36 -5.07
N ALA A 48 3.99 2.86 -3.86
CA ALA A 48 4.08 1.45 -3.54
C ALA A 48 3.15 0.59 -4.40
N ASP A 49 1.92 1.06 -4.68
CA ASP A 49 0.93 0.39 -5.53
C ASP A 49 1.42 0.29 -6.97
N ARG A 50 1.97 1.38 -7.53
CA ARG A 50 2.60 1.35 -8.86
C ARG A 50 3.75 0.34 -8.91
N ILE A 51 4.59 0.29 -7.87
CA ILE A 51 5.69 -0.68 -7.79
C ILE A 51 5.14 -2.12 -7.70
N ALA A 52 4.09 -2.34 -6.89
CA ALA A 52 3.44 -3.63 -6.71
C ALA A 52 2.80 -4.14 -8.01
N GLN A 53 2.12 -3.26 -8.76
CA GLN A 53 1.57 -3.58 -10.08
C GLN A 53 2.67 -3.99 -11.06
N ASN A 54 3.79 -3.26 -11.09
CA ASN A 54 4.93 -3.61 -11.94
C ASN A 54 5.57 -4.94 -11.53
N LEU A 55 5.51 -5.31 -10.26
CA LEU A 55 5.94 -6.61 -9.74
C LEU A 55 4.95 -7.75 -10.06
N GLY A 56 3.76 -7.43 -10.58
CA GLY A 56 2.73 -8.40 -10.95
C GLY A 56 1.78 -8.76 -9.80
N ILE A 57 1.63 -7.90 -8.78
CA ILE A 57 0.64 -8.13 -7.73
C ILE A 57 -0.77 -7.88 -8.25
N GLU A 58 -1.67 -8.82 -7.99
CA GLU A 58 -3.08 -8.71 -8.35
C GLU A 58 -3.79 -7.56 -7.61
N SER A 59 -4.65 -6.85 -8.34
CA SER A 59 -5.45 -5.73 -7.83
C SER A 59 -6.37 -6.11 -6.66
N THR A 60 -6.76 -7.39 -6.58
CA THR A 60 -7.63 -7.95 -5.54
C THR A 60 -6.84 -8.53 -4.35
N SER A 61 -5.51 -8.36 -4.32
CA SER A 61 -4.69 -8.89 -3.23
C SER A 61 -5.11 -8.32 -1.88
N PRO A 62 -5.33 -9.16 -0.84
CA PRO A 62 -5.70 -8.69 0.49
C PRO A 62 -4.68 -7.71 1.09
N THR A 63 -3.40 -7.85 0.73
CA THR A 63 -2.33 -6.95 1.19
C THR A 63 -2.49 -5.54 0.62
N ARG A 64 -2.88 -5.43 -0.66
CA ARG A 64 -3.19 -4.17 -1.34
C ARG A 64 -4.36 -3.46 -0.68
N ILE A 65 -5.46 -4.19 -0.46
CA ILE A 65 -6.68 -3.62 0.10
C ILE A 65 -6.42 -3.07 1.51
N LYS A 66 -5.70 -3.84 2.34
CA LYS A 66 -5.33 -3.38 3.69
C LYS A 66 -4.47 -2.11 3.66
N ALA A 67 -3.48 -2.06 2.77
CA ALA A 67 -2.63 -0.89 2.62
C ALA A 67 -3.41 0.33 2.08
N GLY A 68 -4.38 0.11 1.18
CA GLY A 68 -5.29 1.14 0.69
C GLY A 68 -6.18 1.73 1.77
N ILE A 69 -6.74 0.89 2.65
CA ILE A 69 -7.53 1.35 3.81
C ILE A 69 -6.68 2.24 4.73
N LYS A 70 -5.46 1.81 5.08
CA LYS A 70 -4.54 2.62 5.89
C LYS A 70 -4.21 3.95 5.21
N TYR A 71 -4.03 3.94 3.88
CA TYR A 71 -3.82 5.17 3.11
C TYR A 71 -5.00 6.12 3.19
N ILE A 72 -6.24 5.63 3.02
CA ILE A 72 -7.45 6.45 3.12
C ILE A 72 -7.59 7.07 4.51
N LEU A 73 -7.34 6.29 5.56
CA LEU A 73 -7.35 6.79 6.93
C LEU A 73 -6.28 7.88 7.14
N ASN A 74 -5.09 7.70 6.58
CA ASN A 74 -4.03 8.69 6.66
C ASN A 74 -4.40 9.98 5.89
N GLU A 75 -4.99 9.87 4.70
CA GLU A 75 -5.49 11.02 3.93
C GLU A 75 -6.59 11.76 4.71
N LEU A 76 -7.53 11.04 5.32
CA LEU A 76 -8.56 11.63 6.18
C LEU A 76 -7.95 12.34 7.40
N ALA A 77 -6.97 11.73 8.06
CA ALA A 77 -6.25 12.35 9.15
C ALA A 77 -5.52 13.63 8.71
N ASN A 78 -4.89 13.62 7.53
CA ASN A 78 -4.24 14.80 6.95
C ASN A 78 -5.23 15.92 6.59
N GLN A 79 -6.50 15.57 6.31
CA GLN A 79 -7.60 16.52 6.11
C GLN A 79 -8.18 17.04 7.44
N GLY A 80 -7.67 16.58 8.59
CA GLY A 80 -8.09 17.01 9.93
C GLY A 80 -9.19 16.15 10.55
N HIS A 81 -9.57 15.04 9.92
CA HIS A 81 -10.54 14.11 10.50
C HIS A 81 -9.91 13.29 11.63
N CYS A 82 -10.59 13.22 12.79
CA CYS A 82 -10.17 12.37 13.91
C CYS A 82 -10.78 10.96 13.86
N TYR A 83 -11.86 10.78 13.09
CA TYR A 83 -12.54 9.51 12.90
C TYR A 83 -13.11 9.44 11.48
N ALA A 84 -13.40 8.23 11.02
CA ALA A 84 -14.02 7.96 9.73
C ALA A 84 -15.13 6.92 9.92
N LEU A 85 -16.22 7.05 9.15
CA LEU A 85 -17.31 6.08 9.17
C LEU A 85 -16.96 4.87 8.29
N ASN A 86 -17.45 3.69 8.65
CA ASN A 86 -17.16 2.46 7.89
C ASN A 86 -17.62 2.58 6.43
N ASP A 87 -18.84 3.05 6.19
CA ASP A 87 -19.36 3.29 4.84
C ASP A 87 -18.49 4.25 4.03
N GLU A 88 -17.94 5.30 4.67
CA GLU A 88 -17.04 6.24 3.99
C GLU A 88 -15.72 5.57 3.58
N ILE A 89 -15.14 4.75 4.47
CA ILE A 89 -13.92 3.99 4.18
C ILE A 89 -14.16 2.96 3.08
N ILE A 90 -15.31 2.27 3.12
CA ILE A 90 -15.69 1.24 2.14
C ILE A 90 -15.90 1.87 0.77
N ASN A 91 -16.66 2.97 0.68
CA ASN A 91 -16.92 3.66 -0.58
C ASN A 91 -15.63 4.24 -1.17
N ARG A 92 -14.86 5.01 -0.39
CA ARG A 92 -13.57 5.54 -0.86
C ARG A 92 -12.58 4.42 -1.19
N GLY A 93 -12.61 3.32 -0.45
CA GLY A 93 -11.78 2.14 -0.68
C GLY A 93 -12.09 1.45 -1.98
N SER A 94 -13.38 1.24 -2.27
CA SER A 94 -13.86 0.64 -3.50
C SER A 94 -13.47 1.51 -4.71
N GLU A 95 -13.66 2.83 -4.62
CA GLU A 95 -13.27 3.78 -5.68
C GLU A 95 -11.76 3.85 -5.90
N LEU A 96 -10.96 3.95 -4.83
CA LEU A 96 -9.50 4.09 -4.93
C LEU A 96 -8.83 2.81 -5.43
N LEU A 97 -9.31 1.65 -4.99
CA LEU A 97 -8.70 0.37 -5.28
C LEU A 97 -9.32 -0.32 -6.52
N GLU A 98 -10.46 0.18 -7.00
CA GLU A 98 -11.28 -0.40 -8.07
C GLU A 98 -11.65 -1.86 -7.77
N VAL A 99 -12.13 -2.11 -6.54
CA VAL A 99 -12.54 -3.43 -6.05
C VAL A 99 -13.95 -3.38 -5.46
N GLU A 100 -14.62 -4.52 -5.39
CA GLU A 100 -15.96 -4.61 -4.81
C GLU A 100 -15.97 -4.25 -3.32
N GLU A 101 -16.99 -3.51 -2.89
CA GLU A 101 -17.21 -3.10 -1.50
C GLU A 101 -17.11 -4.26 -0.48
N PRO A 102 -17.63 -5.48 -0.73
CA PRO A 102 -17.53 -6.60 0.22
C PRO A 102 -16.09 -7.03 0.50
N LEU A 103 -15.17 -6.86 -0.47
CA LEU A 103 -13.75 -7.16 -0.27
C LEU A 103 -13.10 -6.13 0.66
N VAL A 104 -13.47 -4.85 0.50
CA VAL A 104 -12.99 -3.76 1.37
C VAL A 104 -13.52 -3.93 2.78
N GLU A 105 -14.83 -4.23 2.92
CA GLU A 105 -15.46 -4.47 4.22
C GLU A 105 -14.82 -5.66 4.96
N LYS A 106 -14.54 -6.76 4.24
CA LYS A 106 -13.84 -7.92 4.80
C LYS A 106 -12.44 -7.55 5.26
N ALA A 107 -11.69 -6.79 4.47
CA ALA A 107 -10.35 -6.34 4.84
C ALA A 107 -10.37 -5.39 6.04
N LEU A 108 -11.32 -4.46 6.09
CA LEU A 108 -11.53 -3.54 7.21
C LEU A 108 -11.84 -4.30 8.50
N SER A 109 -12.73 -5.30 8.43
CA SER A 109 -13.06 -6.17 9.57
C SER A 109 -11.83 -6.90 10.12
N ILE A 110 -10.96 -7.40 9.23
CA ILE A 110 -9.70 -8.05 9.62
C ILE A 110 -8.75 -7.04 10.31
N LEU A 111 -8.60 -5.83 9.76
CA LEU A 111 -7.74 -4.81 10.35
C LEU A 111 -8.21 -4.37 11.74
N ARG A 112 -9.53 -4.22 11.92
CA ARG A 112 -10.15 -3.90 13.22
C ARG A 112 -9.91 -5.02 14.23
N ASN A 113 -10.08 -6.27 13.84
CA ASN A 113 -9.81 -7.42 14.71
C ASN A 113 -8.34 -7.48 15.14
N ASN A 114 -7.42 -7.08 14.26
CA ASN A 114 -5.98 -7.00 14.55
C ASN A 114 -5.56 -5.74 15.31
N ARG A 115 -6.48 -4.80 15.59
CA ARG A 115 -6.19 -3.47 16.18
C ARG A 115 -5.19 -2.64 15.38
N GLU A 116 -5.21 -2.81 14.05
CA GLU A 116 -4.36 -2.03 13.14
C GLU A 116 -5.03 -0.74 12.66
N VAL A 117 -6.36 -0.63 12.84
CA VAL A 117 -7.22 0.53 12.55
C VAL A 117 -8.38 0.59 13.53
#